data_AF-A0A534RQ27-F1
#
_entry.id   AF-A0A534RQ27-F1
#
_cell.length_a   1.000
_cell.length_b   1.000
_cell.length_c   1.000
_cell.angle_alpha   90.00
_cell.angle_beta   90.00
_cell.angle_gamma   90.00
#
_symmetry.space_group_name_H-M   'P 1'
#
loop_
_entity.id
_entity.type
_entity.pdbx_description
1 polymer ?
#
loop_
_entity_poly.entity_id
_entity_poly.type
_entity_poly.pdbx_seq_one_letter_code
_entity_poly.pdbx_strand_id
1 'polypeptide(L)'
;MPQSPDGQPTPGRYFGALYAPVQPDHFLHDGDTIHIGNRELVVVWTPGHTPGHCCFYFPADKVLIVGDHLLPKITPHVGVYFTGPDNPLQD
;
A
#
# COMPACT_ATOMS: atom_id res chain seq x y z
N MET A 1 13.22 -11.29 13.80
CA MET A 1 13.63 -10.00 13.20
C MET A 1 14.68 -9.38 14.12
N PRO A 2 15.87 -8.99 13.63
CA PRO A 2 16.90 -8.41 14.48
C PRO A 2 16.50 -6.98 14.90
N GLN A 3 16.67 -6.65 16.17
CA GLN A 3 16.48 -5.30 16.71
C GLN A 3 17.67 -4.40 16.33
N SER A 4 17.45 -3.08 16.26
CA SER A 4 18.55 -2.13 16.07
C SER A 4 19.52 -2.20 17.26
N PRO A 5 20.85 -2.04 17.03
CA PRO A 5 21.88 -2.25 18.06
C PRO A 5 21.81 -1.28 19.25
N ASP A 6 21.09 -0.17 19.10
CA ASP A 6 21.04 0.98 20.00
C ASP A 6 19.68 1.14 20.70
N GLY A 7 18.73 0.22 20.45
CA GLY A 7 17.38 0.29 20.99
C GLY A 7 16.54 1.48 20.48
N GLN A 8 17.07 2.25 19.51
CA GLN A 8 16.36 3.43 19.01
C GLN A 8 15.28 3.04 17.99
N PRO A 9 14.10 3.70 18.05
CA PRO A 9 13.10 3.66 16.98
C PRO A 9 13.69 3.94 15.60
N THR A 10 13.53 3.02 14.64
CA THR A 10 13.80 3.32 13.23
C THR A 10 12.82 4.40 12.74
N PRO A 11 13.13 5.17 11.68
CA PRO A 11 12.28 6.28 11.22
C PRO A 11 10.82 5.90 10.94
N GLY A 12 10.54 4.66 10.48
CA GLY A 12 9.17 4.15 10.32
C GLY A 12 8.36 4.04 11.63
N ARG A 13 9.03 4.14 12.77
CA ARG A 13 8.45 4.04 14.11
C ARG A 13 8.00 5.40 14.67
N TYR A 14 8.34 6.53 14.06
CA TYR A 14 7.95 7.86 14.57
C TYR A 14 6.45 8.15 14.42
N PHE A 15 5.79 7.65 13.36
CA PHE A 15 4.33 7.73 13.20
C PHE A 15 3.60 6.46 13.65
N GLY A 16 4.25 5.29 13.56
CA GLY A 16 3.69 4.02 14.04
C GLY A 16 3.70 3.84 15.57
N ALA A 17 4.38 4.71 16.33
CA ALA A 17 4.44 4.61 17.80
C ALA A 17 3.18 5.10 18.52
N LEU A 18 2.27 5.80 17.83
CA LEU A 18 1.02 6.29 18.45
C LEU A 18 -0.10 5.24 18.40
N TYR A 19 -0.03 4.27 17.48
CA TYR A 19 -1.05 3.24 17.31
C TYR A 19 -0.39 1.90 17.02
N ALA A 20 -0.73 0.89 17.83
CA ALA A 20 -0.32 -0.48 17.53
C ALA A 20 -0.91 -0.88 16.16
N PRO A 21 -0.12 -1.48 15.26
CA PRO A 21 -0.64 -1.95 13.99
C PRO A 21 -1.73 -3.01 14.24
N VAL A 22 -2.89 -2.81 13.61
CA VAL A 22 -3.96 -3.81 13.62
C VAL A 22 -3.54 -4.97 12.72
N GLN A 23 -3.76 -6.20 13.16
CA GLN A 23 -3.56 -7.38 12.32
C GLN A 23 -4.71 -7.44 11.31
N PRO A 24 -4.43 -7.43 9.99
CA PRO A 24 -5.50 -7.57 9.00
C PRO A 24 -6.06 -8.99 9.02
N ASP A 25 -7.36 -9.12 8.82
CA ASP A 25 -8.02 -10.43 8.68
C ASP A 25 -7.61 -11.12 7.37
N HIS A 26 -7.35 -10.33 6.32
CA HIS A 26 -7.00 -10.79 4.99
C HIS A 26 -5.95 -9.87 4.35
N PHE A 27 -4.96 -10.50 3.71
CA PHE A 27 -4.01 -9.80 2.84
C PHE A 27 -4.50 -9.86 1.40
N LEU A 28 -4.31 -8.76 0.69
CA LEU A 28 -4.66 -8.65 -0.73
C LEU A 28 -3.41 -8.82 -1.58
N HIS A 29 -3.58 -9.51 -2.71
CA HIS A 29 -2.55 -9.72 -3.72
C HIS A 29 -3.01 -9.14 -5.07
N ASP A 30 -2.06 -8.92 -5.95
CA ASP A 30 -2.37 -8.49 -7.31
C ASP A 30 -3.28 -9.50 -8.02
N GLY A 31 -4.31 -9.01 -8.71
CA GLY A 31 -5.28 -9.84 -9.42
C GLY A 31 -6.35 -10.48 -8.53
N ASP A 32 -6.30 -10.33 -7.20
CA ASP A 32 -7.34 -10.85 -6.32
C ASP A 32 -8.71 -10.27 -6.70
N THR A 33 -9.72 -11.13 -6.68
CA THR A 33 -11.12 -10.74 -6.94
C THR A 33 -11.94 -10.80 -5.66
N ILE A 34 -12.51 -9.66 -5.27
CA ILE A 34 -13.29 -9.50 -4.04
C ILE A 34 -14.74 -9.18 -4.40
N HIS A 35 -15.67 -9.86 -3.75
CA HIS A 35 -17.09 -9.59 -3.89
C HIS A 35 -17.56 -8.62 -2.79
N ILE A 36 -18.11 -7.48 -3.19
CA ILE A 36 -18.69 -6.48 -2.29
C ILE A 36 -20.17 -6.34 -2.62
N GLY A 37 -21.02 -7.01 -1.85
CA GLY A 37 -22.44 -7.13 -2.16
C GLY A 37 -22.65 -7.82 -3.51
N ASN A 38 -23.21 -7.10 -4.47
CA ASN A 38 -23.43 -7.58 -5.84
C ASN A 38 -22.36 -7.11 -6.85
N ARG A 39 -21.26 -6.51 -6.36
CA ARG A 39 -20.18 -6.00 -7.20
C ARG A 39 -18.94 -6.87 -7.08
N GLU A 40 -18.21 -6.94 -8.18
CA GLU A 40 -16.88 -7.54 -8.26
C GLU A 40 -15.83 -6.42 -8.31
N LEU A 41 -14.80 -6.56 -7.47
CA LEU A 41 -13.64 -5.69 -7.40
C LEU A 41 -12.39 -6.52 -7.70
N VAL A 42 -11.55 -6.05 -8.62
CA VAL A 42 -10.24 -6.63 -8.92
C VAL A 42 -9.17 -5.74 -8.29
N VAL A 43 -8.31 -6.36 -7.49
CA VAL A 43 -7.16 -5.70 -6.87
C VAL A 43 -6.07 -5.53 -7.93
N VAL A 44 -5.53 -4.32 -8.04
CA VAL A 44 -4.42 -3.99 -8.93
C VAL A 44 -3.30 -3.41 -8.08
N TRP A 45 -2.26 -4.21 -7.83
CA TRP A 45 -1.11 -3.77 -7.06
C TRP A 45 -0.33 -2.71 -7.83
N THR A 46 0.03 -1.63 -7.14
CA THR A 46 0.58 -0.42 -7.76
C THR A 46 1.66 0.17 -6.85
N PRO A 47 2.84 -0.49 -6.75
CA PRO A 47 3.92 -0.04 -5.89
C PRO A 47 4.47 1.33 -6.34
N GLY A 48 5.13 2.02 -5.42
CA GLY A 48 5.76 3.32 -5.66
C GLY A 48 5.45 4.30 -4.54
N HIS A 49 4.17 4.61 -4.35
CA HIS A 49 3.74 5.51 -3.27
C HIS A 49 3.95 4.90 -1.90
N THR A 50 3.51 3.66 -1.74
CA THR A 50 3.87 2.78 -0.62
C THR A 50 4.06 1.36 -1.17
N PRO A 51 4.84 0.48 -0.49
CA PRO A 51 5.03 -0.89 -0.96
C PRO A 51 3.72 -1.70 -1.08
N GLY A 52 2.74 -1.43 -0.23
CA GLY A 52 1.45 -2.12 -0.21
C GLY A 52 0.31 -1.36 -0.90
N HIS A 53 0.60 -0.38 -1.76
CA HIS A 53 -0.45 0.41 -2.42
C HIS A 53 -1.18 -0.44 -3.47
N CYS A 54 -2.51 -0.41 -3.45
CA CYS A 54 -3.38 -1.07 -4.42
C CYS A 54 -4.43 -0.10 -4.97
N CYS A 55 -4.71 -0.22 -6.26
CA CYS A 55 -5.90 0.33 -6.91
C CYS A 55 -6.99 -0.74 -6.94
N PHE A 56 -8.24 -0.32 -7.06
CA PHE A 56 -9.40 -1.21 -7.04
C PHE A 56 -10.29 -0.98 -8.26
N TYR A 57 -10.33 -1.97 -9.13
CA TYR A 57 -11.07 -1.90 -10.39
C TYR A 57 -12.42 -2.58 -10.28
N PHE A 58 -13.48 -1.91 -10.72
CA PHE A 58 -14.83 -2.47 -10.84
C PHE A 58 -15.14 -2.69 -12.33
N PRO A 59 -14.99 -3.94 -12.85
CA PRO A 59 -15.05 -4.19 -14.30
C PRO A 59 -16.41 -3.85 -14.91
N ALA A 60 -17.50 -4.15 -14.20
CA ALA A 60 -18.86 -3.88 -14.67
C ALA A 60 -19.14 -2.38 -14.83
N ASP A 61 -18.60 -1.56 -13.92
CA ASP A 61 -18.82 -0.11 -13.90
C ASP A 61 -17.76 0.66 -14.72
N LYS A 62 -16.66 0.00 -15.12
CA LYS A 62 -15.46 0.63 -15.70
C LYS A 62 -14.89 1.76 -14.84
N VAL A 63 -14.94 1.56 -13.51
CA VAL A 63 -14.45 2.53 -12.53
C VAL A 63 -13.19 1.97 -11.86
N LEU A 64 -12.17 2.82 -11.71
CA LEU A 64 -10.95 2.52 -10.98
C LEU A 64 -10.82 3.49 -9.80
N ILE A 65 -10.75 2.95 -8.58
CA ILE A 65 -10.38 3.71 -7.40
C ILE A 65 -8.86 3.67 -7.29
N VAL A 66 -8.21 4.81 -7.48
CA VAL A 66 -6.74 4.90 -7.67
C VAL A 66 -5.95 5.33 -6.43
N GLY A 67 -6.62 5.75 -5.35
CA GLY A 67 -5.95 6.26 -4.16
C GLY A 67 -4.95 7.37 -4.51
N ASP A 68 -3.75 7.26 -3.95
CA ASP A 68 -2.64 8.21 -4.18
C ASP A 68 -1.79 7.84 -5.40
N HIS A 69 -2.20 6.89 -6.24
CA HIS A 69 -1.47 6.53 -7.46
C HIS A 69 -1.64 7.56 -8.59
N LEU A 70 -2.80 8.21 -8.68
CA LEU A 70 -3.08 9.22 -9.70
C LEU A 70 -3.87 10.38 -9.08
N LEU A 71 -3.26 11.57 -9.09
CA LEU A 71 -3.82 12.78 -8.50
C LEU A 71 -4.00 13.86 -9.57
N PRO A 72 -5.12 14.61 -9.55
CA PRO A 72 -5.47 15.52 -10.65
C PRO A 72 -4.61 16.78 -10.74
N LYS A 73 -3.86 17.12 -9.68
CA LYS A 73 -3.15 18.41 -9.56
C LYS A 73 -1.69 18.29 -9.19
N ILE A 74 -1.32 17.24 -8.47
CA ILE A 74 0.03 17.03 -7.94
C ILE A 74 0.55 15.67 -8.38
N THR A 75 1.86 15.51 -8.31
CA THR A 75 2.49 14.22 -8.58
C THR A 75 2.39 13.31 -7.35
N PRO A 76 2.09 12.01 -7.53
CA PRO A 76 2.21 11.06 -6.45
C PRO A 76 3.68 10.97 -6.01
N HIS A 77 3.91 10.93 -4.70
CA HIS A 77 5.26 10.78 -4.16
C HIS A 77 5.74 9.34 -4.36
N VAL A 78 6.91 9.15 -4.96
CA VAL A 78 7.59 7.84 -5.09
C VAL A 78 8.90 7.91 -4.31
N GLY A 79 8.96 7.21 -3.18
CA GLY A 79 10.01 7.39 -2.19
C GLY A 79 10.81 6.12 -1.89
N VAL A 80 12.12 6.28 -1.75
CA VAL A 80 13.00 5.28 -1.12
C VAL A 80 13.16 5.66 0.35
N TYR A 81 12.89 4.72 1.23
CA TYR A 81 12.93 4.94 2.68
C TYR A 81 14.00 4.04 3.32
N PHE A 82 14.59 4.48 4.43
CA PHE A 82 15.65 3.75 5.13
C PHE A 82 15.26 2.31 5.53
N THR A 83 13.96 2.05 5.75
CA THR A 83 13.43 0.73 6.10
C THR A 83 12.61 0.11 4.97
N GLY A 84 12.59 0.73 3.78
CA GLY A 84 11.82 0.30 2.62
C GLY A 84 12.67 -0.48 1.60
N PRO A 85 12.07 -0.90 0.48
CA PRO A 85 12.81 -1.50 -0.62
C PRO A 85 13.73 -0.47 -1.30
N ASP A 86 14.86 -0.95 -1.83
CA ASP A 86 15.80 -0.12 -2.60
C ASP A 86 15.20 0.37 -3.93
N ASN A 87 14.27 -0.41 -4.49
CA ASN A 87 13.48 -0.05 -5.66
C ASN A 87 12.00 0.07 -5.27
N PRO A 88 11.40 1.27 -5.28
CA PRO A 88 10.01 1.45 -4.88
C PRO A 88 9.01 0.95 -5.92
N LEU A 89 9.46 0.56 -7.12
CA LEU A 89 8.63 0.06 -8.24
C LEU A 89 8.89 -1.42 -8.56
N GLN A 90 9.52 -2.16 -7.65
CA GLN A 90 9.80 -3.57 -7.87
C GLN A 90 8.52 -4.42 -7.93
N ASP A 91 8.56 -5.48 -8.75
CA ASP A 91 7.56 -6.55 -8.82
C ASP A 91 7.76 -7.60 -7.70
#